data_AF-A0A3M2RY83-F1
#
_entry.id   AF-A0A3M2RY83-F1
#
_cell.length_a   1.000
_cell.length_b   1.000
_cell.length_c   1.000
_cell.angle_alpha   90.00
_cell.angle_beta   90.00
_cell.angle_gamma   90.00
#
_symmetry.space_group_name_H-M   'P 1'
#
loop_
_entity.id
_entity.type
_entity.pdbx_description
1 polymer ?
#
loop_
_entity_poly.entity_id
_entity_poly.type
_entity_poly.pdbx_seq_one_letter_code
_entity_poly.pdbx_strand_id
1 'polypeptide(L)'
;MASTDATPALSQGVAYGLVIGFGIAFALIMNLITWISRKYLNESKDTNMLMTAKKSVKTGLVAAAVVSSWCYAATLLNSVRITYLYGFAGLWWFVSGVSVQIVLFAIMAIELKRRAPRANTILEALRIRFGTNTHLVYFTYGVSVQIIITAALLLGGSAAFTVTTGANIVRACARS
;
A
#
# COMPACT_ATOMS: atom_id res chain seq x y z
N MET A 1 -3.35 -5.37 33.73
CA MET A 1 -4.14 -4.12 33.71
C MET A 1 -3.27 -3.03 34.33
N ALA A 2 -2.63 -2.21 33.51
CA ALA A 2 -1.95 -1.00 33.96
C ALA A 2 -2.46 0.13 33.05
N SER A 3 -3.42 0.89 33.56
CA SER A 3 -3.88 2.14 32.97
C SER A 3 -2.79 3.18 33.17
N THR A 4 -1.87 3.28 32.21
CA THR A 4 -1.06 4.49 32.07
C THR A 4 -1.95 5.56 31.46
N ASP A 5 -2.41 6.48 32.30
CA ASP A 5 -2.99 7.76 31.89
C ASP A 5 -1.93 8.53 31.08
N ALA A 6 -1.84 8.22 29.79
CA ALA A 6 -1.14 9.06 28.84
C ALA A 6 -1.99 10.32 28.67
N THR A 7 -1.60 11.40 29.33
CA THR A 7 -2.09 12.74 29.00
C THR A 7 -1.99 12.90 27.48
N PRO A 8 -3.10 13.12 26.77
CA PRO A 8 -3.08 13.14 25.31
C PRO A 8 -2.08 14.21 24.85
N ALA A 9 -1.09 13.80 24.04
CA ALA A 9 -0.03 14.69 23.55
C ALA A 9 -0.59 15.83 22.68
N LEU A 10 -1.84 15.71 22.23
CA LEU A 10 -2.54 16.68 21.40
C LEU A 10 -4.01 16.82 21.83
N SER A 11 -4.50 18.05 21.89
CA SER A 11 -5.93 18.36 22.11
C SER A 11 -6.80 17.64 21.07
N GLN A 12 -7.95 17.09 21.51
CA GLN A 12 -8.91 16.41 20.63
C GLN A 12 -9.35 17.29 19.45
N GLY A 13 -9.39 18.62 19.60
CA GLY A 13 -9.72 19.54 18.52
C GLY A 13 -8.68 19.55 17.39
N VAL A 14 -7.40 19.44 17.74
CA VAL A 14 -6.29 19.36 16.75
C VAL A 14 -6.32 18.01 16.03
N ALA A 15 -6.76 16.94 16.70
CA ALA A 15 -6.91 15.62 16.11
C ALA A 15 -7.94 15.58 14.97
N TYR A 16 -9.15 16.11 15.22
CA TYR A 16 -10.19 16.18 14.18
C TYR A 16 -9.80 17.14 13.06
N GLY A 17 -9.16 18.27 13.39
CA GLY A 17 -8.63 19.21 12.41
C GLY A 17 -7.56 18.59 11.51
N LEU A 18 -6.71 17.72 12.06
CA LEU A 18 -5.69 17.01 11.28
C LEU A 18 -6.29 15.91 10.40
N VAL A 19 -7.24 15.11 10.90
CA VAL A 19 -7.90 14.08 10.09
C VAL A 19 -8.69 14.69 8.93
N ILE A 20 -9.51 15.70 9.21
CA ILE A 20 -10.35 16.36 8.19
C ILE A 20 -9.49 17.24 7.28
N GLY A 21 -8.61 18.07 7.85
CA GLY A 21 -7.76 19.00 7.10
C GLY A 21 -6.74 18.29 6.23
N PHE A 22 -6.04 17.28 6.76
CA PHE A 22 -5.09 16.48 5.97
C PHE A 22 -5.83 15.62 4.94
N GLY A 23 -6.99 15.04 5.28
CA GLY A 23 -7.81 14.29 4.34
C GLY A 23 -8.28 15.13 3.15
N ILE A 24 -8.80 16.33 3.42
CA ILE A 24 -9.22 17.27 2.36
C ILE A 24 -8.02 17.76 1.55
N ALA A 25 -6.93 18.16 2.20
CA ALA A 25 -5.71 18.60 1.50
C ALA A 25 -5.15 17.50 0.60
N PHE A 26 -5.06 16.26 1.10
CA PHE A 26 -4.61 15.11 0.32
C PHE A 26 -5.54 14.83 -0.87
N ALA A 27 -6.85 14.87 -0.66
CA ALA A 27 -7.83 14.70 -1.73
C ALA A 27 -7.71 15.80 -2.79
N LEU A 28 -7.54 17.06 -2.39
CA LEU A 28 -7.36 18.19 -3.32
C LEU A 28 -6.06 18.08 -4.11
N ILE A 29 -4.95 17.72 -3.44
CA ILE A 29 -3.66 17.50 -4.09
C ILE A 29 -3.76 16.35 -5.11
N MET A 30 -4.39 15.23 -4.76
CA MET A 30 -4.57 14.11 -5.69
C MET A 30 -5.48 14.46 -6.87
N ASN A 31 -6.54 15.23 -6.63
CA ASN A 31 -7.39 15.75 -7.71
C ASN A 31 -6.62 16.72 -8.62
N LEU A 32 -5.78 17.60 -8.06
CA LEU A 32 -4.94 18.51 -8.82
C LEU A 32 -3.91 17.76 -9.66
N ILE A 33 -3.20 16.78 -9.07
CA ILE A 33 -2.26 15.92 -9.81
C ILE A 33 -3.00 15.21 -10.94
N THR A 34 -4.18 14.64 -10.66
CA THR A 34 -5.00 13.97 -11.69
C THR A 34 -5.41 14.94 -12.80
N TRP A 35 -5.75 16.18 -12.47
CA TRP A 35 -6.11 17.22 -13.44
C TRP A 35 -4.91 17.64 -14.30
N ILE A 36 -3.73 17.82 -13.68
CA ILE A 36 -2.46 18.12 -14.36
C ILE A 36 -2.09 16.97 -15.30
N SER A 37 -2.13 15.72 -14.83
CA SER A 37 -1.86 14.54 -15.66
C SER A 37 -2.81 14.45 -16.85
N ARG A 38 -4.10 14.74 -16.67
CA ARG A 38 -5.08 14.80 -17.77
C ARG A 38 -4.76 15.90 -18.79
N LYS A 39 -4.32 17.07 -18.32
CA LYS A 39 -4.06 18.25 -19.17
C LYS A 39 -2.74 18.17 -19.93
N TYR A 40 -1.67 17.64 -19.32
CA TYR A 40 -0.33 17.60 -19.93
C TYR A 40 -0.01 16.26 -20.60
N LEU A 41 -0.58 15.15 -20.12
CA LEU A 41 -0.27 13.80 -20.64
C LEU A 41 -1.27 13.30 -21.69
N ASN A 42 -2.35 14.07 -21.94
CA ASN A 42 -3.43 13.72 -22.85
C ASN A 42 -3.96 12.28 -22.61
N GLU A 43 -4.04 11.89 -21.33
CA GLU A 43 -4.67 10.65 -20.89
C GLU A 43 -6.16 10.70 -21.25
N SER A 44 -6.53 9.99 -22.32
CA SER A 44 -7.93 9.77 -22.65
C SER A 44 -8.61 9.04 -21.50
N LYS A 45 -9.94 9.18 -21.36
CA LYS A 45 -10.77 8.50 -20.34
C LYS A 45 -10.70 6.96 -20.39
N ASP A 46 -9.84 6.38 -21.22
CA ASP A 46 -9.72 4.95 -21.41
C ASP A 46 -8.92 4.32 -20.27
N THR A 47 -9.57 3.42 -19.53
CA THR A 47 -8.99 2.73 -18.36
C THR A 47 -7.75 1.93 -18.76
N ASN A 48 -7.66 1.49 -20.01
CA ASN A 48 -6.49 0.83 -20.56
C ASN A 48 -5.25 1.75 -20.67
N MET A 49 -5.43 3.06 -20.90
CA MET A 49 -4.30 3.99 -20.99
C MET A 49 -3.68 4.26 -19.62
N LEU A 50 -4.51 4.38 -18.57
CA LEU A 50 -4.08 4.55 -17.18
C LEU A 50 -3.37 3.31 -16.62
N MET A 51 -3.90 2.11 -16.90
CA MET A 51 -3.29 0.86 -16.41
C MET A 51 -2.05 0.43 -17.21
N THR A 52 -1.94 0.86 -18.48
CA THR A 52 -0.90 0.35 -19.40
C THR A 52 0.17 1.40 -19.74
N ALA A 53 -0.02 2.67 -19.34
CA ALA A 53 0.92 3.79 -19.57
C ALA A 53 1.57 3.74 -20.98
N LYS A 54 0.70 3.59 -22.01
CA LYS A 54 1.07 3.48 -23.43
C LYS A 54 2.14 2.42 -23.78
N LYS A 55 2.29 1.35 -22.97
CA LYS A 55 3.32 0.30 -23.16
C LYS A 55 4.77 0.83 -23.18
N SER A 56 5.00 2.06 -22.70
CA SER A 56 6.32 2.73 -22.70
C SER A 56 7.09 2.54 -21.37
N VAL A 57 6.56 1.69 -20.47
CA VAL A 57 7.12 1.47 -19.14
C VAL A 57 8.36 0.58 -19.26
N LYS A 58 9.55 1.18 -19.14
CA LYS A 58 10.82 0.43 -19.12
C LYS A 58 10.83 -0.57 -17.96
N THR A 59 11.56 -1.67 -18.10
CA THR A 59 11.71 -2.71 -17.07
C THR A 59 12.19 -2.17 -15.72
N GLY A 60 13.04 -1.13 -15.72
CA GLY A 60 13.44 -0.43 -14.49
C GLY A 60 12.29 0.28 -13.78
N LEU A 61 11.34 0.86 -14.51
CA LEU A 61 10.16 1.51 -13.93
C LEU A 61 9.15 0.47 -13.40
N VAL A 62 9.06 -0.70 -14.03
CA VAL A 62 8.27 -1.84 -13.51
C VAL A 62 8.88 -2.35 -12.19
N ALA A 63 10.20 -2.49 -12.11
CA ALA A 63 10.87 -2.89 -10.87
C ALA A 63 10.65 -1.87 -9.75
N ALA A 64 10.79 -0.57 -10.04
CA ALA A 64 10.55 0.49 -9.08
C ALA A 64 9.10 0.50 -8.57
N ALA A 65 8.13 0.28 -9.46
CA ALA A 65 6.71 0.18 -9.09
C ALA A 65 6.43 -1.02 -8.16
N VAL A 66 7.07 -2.16 -8.43
CA VAL A 66 6.96 -3.36 -7.58
C VAL A 66 7.54 -3.10 -6.18
N VAL A 67 8.74 -2.52 -6.10
CA VAL A 67 9.39 -2.19 -4.82
C VAL A 67 8.56 -1.18 -4.03
N SER A 68 8.05 -0.14 -4.67
CA SER A 68 7.22 0.88 -4.05
C SER A 68 5.93 0.30 -3.46
N SER A 69 5.25 -0.58 -4.21
CA SER A 69 4.00 -1.23 -3.76
C SER A 69 4.19 -2.11 -2.51
N TRP A 70 5.42 -2.58 -2.29
CA TRP A 70 5.78 -3.37 -1.12
C TRP A 70 6.15 -2.52 0.11
N CYS A 71 6.57 -1.26 -0.08
CA CYS A 71 6.89 -0.33 1.00
C CYS A 71 5.62 0.21 1.67
N TYR A 72 4.87 -0.67 2.35
CA TYR A 72 3.68 -0.29 3.10
C TYR A 72 4.01 0.27 4.48
N ALA A 73 3.19 1.23 4.95
CA ALA A 73 3.43 1.96 6.20
C ALA A 73 3.54 1.04 7.43
N ALA A 74 2.78 -0.06 7.47
CA ALA A 74 2.89 -1.02 8.57
C ALA A 74 4.24 -1.76 8.59
N THR A 75 4.91 -2.02 7.45
CA THR A 75 6.29 -2.55 7.46
C THR A 75 7.23 -1.53 8.06
N LEU A 76 7.14 -0.27 7.64
CA LEU A 76 8.00 0.79 8.16
C LEU A 76 7.83 0.94 9.67
N LEU A 77 6.59 0.95 10.16
CA LEU A 77 6.30 0.98 11.58
C LEU A 77 6.88 -0.24 12.31
N ASN A 78 6.77 -1.43 11.71
CA ASN A 78 7.33 -2.65 12.28
C ASN A 78 8.87 -2.64 12.29
N SER A 79 9.51 -2.13 11.23
CA SER A 79 10.97 -1.94 11.16
C SER A 79 11.47 -1.02 12.27
N VAL A 80 10.78 0.10 12.50
CA VAL A 80 11.09 1.03 13.58
C VAL A 80 10.92 0.35 14.95
N ARG A 81 9.82 -0.39 15.16
CA ARG A 81 9.60 -1.19 16.38
C ARG A 81 10.71 -2.20 16.63
N ILE A 82 11.10 -2.98 15.62
CA ILE A 82 12.18 -3.98 15.73
C ILE A 82 13.51 -3.29 16.06
N THR A 83 13.79 -2.14 15.45
CA THR A 83 15.00 -1.37 15.74
C THR A 83 15.02 -0.85 17.18
N TYR A 84 13.89 -0.38 17.69
CA TYR A 84 13.78 0.06 19.08
C TYR A 84 14.03 -1.07 20.09
N LEU A 85 13.55 -2.29 19.80
CA LEU A 85 13.64 -3.42 20.74
C LEU A 85 14.95 -4.22 20.60
N TYR A 86 15.42 -4.41 19.38
CA TYR A 86 16.52 -5.32 19.04
C TYR A 86 17.72 -4.63 18.38
N GLY A 87 17.69 -3.30 18.27
CA GLY A 87 18.75 -2.51 17.66
C GLY A 87 18.93 -2.75 16.17
N PHE A 88 20.08 -2.32 15.63
CA PHE A 88 20.42 -2.45 14.21
C PHE A 88 20.53 -3.91 13.76
N ALA A 89 21.01 -4.81 14.61
CA ALA A 89 21.16 -6.22 14.28
C ALA A 89 19.81 -6.90 13.99
N GLY A 90 18.78 -6.62 14.81
CA GLY A 90 17.42 -7.14 14.56
C GLY A 90 16.79 -6.59 13.28
N LEU A 91 17.01 -5.31 12.99
CA LEU A 91 16.57 -4.70 11.74
C LEU A 91 17.28 -5.32 10.53
N TRP A 92 18.60 -5.53 10.60
CA TRP A 92 19.38 -6.12 9.53
C TRP A 92 18.88 -7.51 9.13
N TRP A 93 18.63 -8.38 10.11
CA TRP A 93 18.08 -9.72 9.85
C TRP A 93 16.67 -9.68 9.25
N PHE A 94 15.81 -8.77 9.72
CA PHE A 94 14.48 -8.59 9.16
C PHE A 94 14.53 -8.08 7.70
N VAL A 95 15.29 -7.02 7.45
CA VAL A 95 15.37 -6.37 6.13
C VAL A 95 16.08 -7.28 5.12
N SER A 96 17.12 -8.01 5.52
CA SER A 96 17.85 -8.91 4.62
C SER A 96 16.96 -10.05 4.09
N GLY A 97 16.20 -10.73 4.95
CA GLY A 97 15.30 -11.79 4.52
C GLY A 97 14.23 -11.30 3.55
N VAL A 98 13.69 -10.13 3.84
CA VAL A 98 12.65 -9.50 3.05
C VAL A 98 13.15 -8.95 1.71
N SER A 99 14.36 -8.36 1.70
CA SER A 99 14.97 -7.78 0.48
C SER A 99 15.20 -8.83 -0.60
N VAL A 100 15.64 -10.04 -0.23
CA VAL A 100 15.86 -11.14 -1.19
C VAL A 100 14.56 -11.53 -1.89
N GLN A 101 13.46 -11.61 -1.14
CA GLN A 101 12.15 -12.01 -1.65
C GLN A 101 11.62 -11.00 -2.69
N ILE A 102 11.79 -9.70 -2.41
CA ILE A 102 11.35 -8.62 -3.30
C ILE A 102 12.18 -8.59 -4.59
N VAL A 103 13.50 -8.76 -4.49
CA VAL A 103 14.39 -8.78 -5.65
C VAL A 103 14.03 -9.96 -6.56
N LEU A 104 13.80 -11.15 -5.99
CA LEU A 104 13.35 -12.32 -6.76
C LEU A 104 12.00 -12.08 -7.43
N PHE A 105 11.05 -11.47 -6.71
CA PHE A 105 9.74 -11.14 -7.28
C PHE A 105 9.84 -10.11 -8.42
N ALA A 106 10.69 -9.09 -8.28
CA ALA A 106 10.94 -8.09 -9.33
C ALA A 106 11.54 -8.73 -10.59
N ILE A 107 12.51 -9.64 -10.44
CA ILE A 107 13.11 -10.38 -11.57
C ILE A 107 12.04 -11.24 -12.26
N MET A 108 11.23 -11.98 -11.50
CA MET A 108 10.13 -12.79 -12.05
C MET A 108 9.10 -11.93 -12.80
N ALA A 109 8.75 -10.76 -12.26
CA ALA A 109 7.80 -9.84 -12.90
C ALA A 109 8.36 -9.30 -14.23
N ILE A 110 9.65 -8.96 -14.29
CA ILE A 110 10.33 -8.54 -15.52
C ILE A 110 10.34 -9.67 -16.55
N GLU A 111 10.69 -10.90 -16.14
CA GLU A 111 10.71 -12.07 -17.03
C GLU A 111 9.31 -12.40 -17.57
N LEU A 112 8.28 -12.29 -16.73
CA LEU A 112 6.89 -12.49 -17.13
C LEU A 112 6.47 -11.47 -18.19
N LYS A 113 6.82 -10.19 -18.01
CA LYS A 113 6.53 -9.12 -18.98
C LYS A 113 7.28 -9.35 -20.30
N ARG A 114 8.53 -9.86 -20.24
CA ARG A 114 9.35 -10.16 -21.42
C ARG A 114 8.78 -11.33 -22.23
N ARG A 115 8.26 -12.37 -21.56
CA ARG A 115 7.69 -13.57 -22.21
C ARG A 115 6.24 -13.40 -22.65
N ALA A 116 5.45 -12.59 -21.94
CA ALA A 116 4.04 -12.35 -22.23
C ALA A 116 3.72 -10.83 -22.30
N PRO A 117 4.25 -10.10 -23.29
CA PRO A 117 4.10 -8.64 -23.37
C PRO A 117 2.67 -8.16 -23.66
N ARG A 118 1.78 -9.08 -24.08
CA ARG A 118 0.36 -8.79 -24.37
C ARG A 118 -0.57 -9.04 -23.17
N ALA A 119 -0.10 -9.70 -22.11
CA ALA A 119 -0.89 -9.92 -20.90
C ALA A 119 -0.90 -8.63 -20.06
N ASN A 120 -2.10 -8.14 -19.75
CA ASN A 120 -2.26 -6.88 -19.02
C ASN A 120 -2.20 -7.10 -17.52
N THR A 121 -2.57 -8.29 -17.05
CA THR A 121 -2.48 -8.68 -15.63
C THR A 121 -1.73 -10.00 -15.48
N ILE A 122 -1.08 -10.19 -14.32
CA ILE A 122 -0.43 -11.46 -13.97
C ILE A 122 -1.46 -12.61 -13.94
N LEU A 123 -2.68 -12.30 -13.51
CA LEU A 123 -3.81 -13.22 -13.48
C LEU A 123 -4.22 -13.73 -14.88
N GLU A 124 -4.15 -12.88 -15.90
CA GLU A 124 -4.37 -13.26 -17.31
C GLU A 124 -3.27 -14.20 -17.80
N ALA A 125 -2.01 -13.91 -17.48
CA ALA A 125 -0.89 -14.79 -17.82
C ALA A 125 -1.00 -16.17 -17.13
N LEU A 126 -1.45 -16.19 -15.87
CA LEU A 126 -1.72 -17.43 -15.13
C LEU A 126 -2.88 -18.21 -15.75
N ARG A 127 -3.95 -17.55 -16.19
CA ARG A 127 -5.10 -18.18 -16.85
C ARG A 127 -4.69 -18.87 -18.16
N ILE A 128 -3.87 -18.20 -18.97
CA ILE A 128 -3.41 -18.74 -20.25
C ILE A 128 -2.52 -19.97 -20.05
N ARG A 129 -1.70 -20.00 -19.00
CA ARG A 129 -0.75 -21.10 -18.74
C ARG A 129 -1.34 -22.27 -17.95
N PHE A 130 -2.17 -21.99 -16.95
CA PHE A 130 -2.65 -22.99 -15.97
C PHE A 130 -4.17 -23.15 -15.93
N GLY A 131 -4.89 -22.48 -16.84
CA GLY A 131 -6.34 -22.60 -16.97
C GLY A 131 -7.15 -21.75 -15.98
N THR A 132 -8.48 -21.86 -16.09
CA THR A 132 -9.45 -21.04 -15.35
C THR A 132 -9.52 -21.35 -13.85
N ASN A 133 -9.34 -22.62 -13.45
CA ASN A 133 -9.38 -23.00 -12.04
C ASN A 133 -8.26 -22.32 -11.23
N THR A 134 -7.04 -22.36 -11.76
CA THR A 134 -5.88 -21.69 -11.17
C THR A 134 -6.09 -20.18 -11.10
N HIS A 135 -6.64 -19.57 -12.15
CA HIS A 135 -6.97 -18.15 -12.15
C HIS A 135 -7.93 -17.76 -11.02
N LEU A 136 -8.99 -18.54 -10.77
CA LEU A 136 -9.96 -18.26 -9.71
C LEU A 136 -9.33 -18.36 -8.31
N VAL A 137 -8.46 -19.35 -8.08
CA VAL A 137 -7.75 -19.51 -6.80
C VAL A 137 -6.82 -18.32 -6.54
N TYR A 138 -5.99 -17.94 -7.52
CA TYR A 138 -5.10 -16.77 -7.35
C TYR A 138 -5.87 -15.46 -7.24
N PHE A 139 -7.00 -15.32 -7.93
CA PHE A 139 -7.86 -14.14 -7.82
C PHE A 139 -8.47 -14.01 -6.41
N THR A 140 -9.09 -15.07 -5.90
CA THR A 140 -9.69 -15.10 -4.56
C THR A 140 -8.64 -14.90 -3.46
N TYR A 141 -7.48 -15.52 -3.61
CA TYR A 141 -6.34 -15.30 -2.71
C TYR A 141 -5.89 -13.83 -2.70
N GLY A 142 -5.67 -13.23 -3.87
CA GLY A 142 -5.26 -11.83 -3.98
C GLY A 142 -6.25 -10.85 -3.37
N VAL A 143 -7.54 -11.05 -3.62
CA VAL A 143 -8.61 -10.23 -3.02
C VAL A 143 -8.63 -10.38 -1.50
N SER A 144 -8.53 -11.62 -0.99
CA SER A 144 -8.53 -11.89 0.45
C SER A 144 -7.35 -11.20 1.16
N VAL A 145 -6.15 -11.31 0.60
CA VAL A 145 -4.95 -10.65 1.14
C VAL A 145 -5.10 -9.13 1.12
N GLN A 146 -5.63 -8.56 0.03
CA GLN A 146 -5.85 -7.11 -0.05
C GLN A 146 -6.85 -6.61 1.00
N ILE A 147 -7.91 -7.37 1.27
CA ILE A 147 -8.89 -7.05 2.32
C ILE A 147 -8.23 -7.11 3.70
N ILE A 148 -7.46 -8.16 3.98
CA ILE A 148 -6.76 -8.33 5.27
C ILE A 148 -5.75 -7.20 5.51
N ILE A 149 -4.93 -6.87 4.51
CA ILE A 149 -3.94 -5.78 4.62
C ILE A 149 -4.64 -4.43 4.83
N THR A 150 -5.72 -4.16 4.08
CA THR A 150 -6.48 -2.91 4.23
C THR A 150 -7.10 -2.81 5.63
N ALA A 151 -7.67 -3.91 6.14
CA ALA A 151 -8.18 -3.96 7.51
C ALA A 151 -7.07 -3.73 8.54
N ALA A 152 -5.91 -4.39 8.37
CA ALA A 152 -4.77 -4.22 9.27
C ALA A 152 -4.21 -2.79 9.27
N LEU A 153 -4.15 -2.14 8.11
CA LEU A 153 -3.73 -0.74 7.99
C LEU A 153 -4.76 0.21 8.61
N LEU A 154 -6.06 -0.05 8.44
CA LEU A 154 -7.11 0.76 9.06
C LEU A 154 -7.07 0.65 10.59
N LEU A 155 -6.94 -0.58 11.11
CA LEU A 155 -6.82 -0.82 12.55
C LEU A 155 -5.53 -0.22 13.10
N GLY A 156 -4.39 -0.46 12.45
CA GLY A 156 -3.09 0.10 12.85
C GLY A 156 -3.07 1.63 12.81
N GLY A 157 -3.66 2.23 11.77
CA GLY A 157 -3.84 3.68 11.66
C GLY A 157 -4.71 4.22 12.79
N SER A 158 -5.88 3.62 13.03
CA SER A 158 -6.78 4.04 14.12
C SER A 158 -6.11 3.95 15.50
N ALA A 159 -5.33 2.89 15.76
CA ALA A 159 -4.59 2.73 16.99
C ALA A 159 -3.50 3.81 17.15
N ALA A 160 -2.74 4.10 16.08
CA ALA A 160 -1.74 5.16 16.08
C ALA A 160 -2.36 6.55 16.32
N PHE A 161 -3.54 6.81 15.77
CA PHE A 161 -4.28 8.04 16.04
C PHE A 161 -4.77 8.11 17.49
N THR A 162 -5.33 7.03 18.05
CA THR A 162 -5.78 7.00 19.45
C THR A 162 -4.63 7.21 20.42
N VAL A 163 -3.44 6.64 20.17
CA VAL A 163 -2.25 6.88 20.99
C VAL A 163 -1.78 8.34 20.92
N THR A 164 -1.84 8.97 19.75
CA THR A 164 -1.38 10.36 19.56
C THR A 164 -2.36 11.39 20.13
N THR A 165 -3.66 11.11 20.13
CA THR A 165 -4.72 12.12 20.36
C THR A 165 -5.60 11.84 21.57
N GLY A 166 -5.51 10.64 22.16
CA GLY A 166 -6.43 10.17 23.21
C GLY A 166 -7.89 10.01 22.76
N ALA A 167 -8.21 10.28 21.49
CA ALA A 167 -9.54 10.13 20.94
C ALA A 167 -9.80 8.64 20.61
N ASN A 168 -10.85 8.08 21.22
CA ASN A 168 -11.34 6.74 20.88
C ASN A 168 -12.14 6.80 19.57
N ILE A 169 -11.46 6.71 18.42
CA ILE A 169 -12.07 6.74 17.08
C ILE A 169 -13.08 5.58 16.93
N VAL A 170 -12.84 4.46 17.61
CA VAL A 170 -13.75 3.30 17.65
C VAL A 170 -15.12 3.67 18.24
N ARG A 171 -15.21 4.59 19.20
CA ARG A 171 -16.49 5.07 19.75
C ARG A 171 -17.23 6.05 18.83
N ALA A 172 -16.54 6.74 17.94
CA ALA A 172 -17.16 7.68 17.00
C ALA A 172 -17.79 6.94 15.80
N CYS A 173 -17.19 5.83 15.36
CA CYS A 173 -17.70 5.05 14.23
C CYS A 173 -18.79 4.03 14.63
N ALA A 174 -18.80 3.55 15.88
CA ALA A 174 -19.85 2.64 16.40
C ALA A 174 -21.17 3.36 16.79
N ARG A 175 -21.29 4.67 16.54
CA ARG A 175 -22.45 5.49 16.94
C ARG A 175 -23.15 6.18 15.76
N SER A 176 -22.82 5.81 14.53
CA SER A 176 -23.50 6.19 13.28
C SER A 176 -24.05 4.94 12.60
#